data_AF-A0A176NTT9-F1
#
_entry.id   AF-A0A176NTT9-F1
#
_cell.length_a   1.000
_cell.length_b   1.000
_cell.length_c   1.000
_cell.angle_alpha   90.00
_cell.angle_beta   90.00
_cell.angle_gamma   90.00
#
_symmetry.space_group_name_H-M   'P 1'
#
loop_
_entity.id
_entity.type
_entity.pdbx_description
1 polymer ?
#
loop_
_entity_poly.entity_id
_entity_poly.type
_entity_poly.pdbx_seq_one_letter_code
_entity_poly.pdbx_strand_id
1 'polypeptide(L)'
;MPATTPSTWLNPAVILLLGTLLAGCGEEAKPPAPTVFTAMPSDAALAQVYDRSCKLCHANPGAGAPLTGDTNAWAPRVAQGADTLLDHAINGYNGMPPMGLCMHCSEEQFLALIAFMSGQHFQ
;
A
#
# COMPACT_ATOMS: atom_id res chain seq x y z
N MET A 1 69.29 -6.27 -25.08
CA MET A 1 70.14 -5.05 -25.15
C MET A 1 69.25 -3.86 -24.79
N PRO A 2 69.81 -2.83 -24.13
CA PRO A 2 69.40 -2.22 -22.84
C PRO A 2 68.13 -1.33 -22.93
N ALA A 3 67.25 -1.23 -21.93
CA ALA A 3 67.37 -0.67 -20.57
C ALA A 3 67.78 0.83 -20.56
N THR A 4 66.88 1.69 -20.04
CA THR A 4 67.21 2.82 -19.12
C THR A 4 65.93 3.56 -18.71
N THR A 5 65.54 3.40 -17.44
CA THR A 5 64.81 4.37 -16.61
C THR A 5 65.78 5.50 -16.18
N PRO A 6 65.28 6.69 -15.77
CA PRO A 6 65.15 7.01 -14.33
C PRO A 6 63.91 7.91 -14.01
N SER A 7 63.15 7.72 -12.93
CA SER A 7 63.37 8.16 -11.53
C SER A 7 62.39 9.27 -11.12
N THR A 8 61.36 8.84 -10.38
CA THR A 8 60.75 9.43 -9.18
C THR A 8 61.01 10.91 -8.86
N TRP A 9 59.91 11.67 -8.68
CA TRP A 9 59.73 12.55 -7.52
C TRP A 9 58.26 12.52 -7.08
N LEU A 10 57.99 11.86 -5.95
CA LEU A 10 56.79 12.12 -5.15
C LEU A 10 56.94 13.52 -4.56
N ASN A 11 55.92 14.38 -4.69
CA ASN A 11 55.77 15.54 -3.84
C ASN A 11 54.33 15.59 -3.27
N PRO A 12 54.15 15.43 -1.94
CA PRO A 12 52.85 15.28 -1.29
C PRO A 12 52.35 16.65 -0.81
N ALA A 13 51.65 17.42 -1.66
CA ALA A 13 51.14 18.73 -1.22
C ALA A 13 49.99 19.29 -2.06
N VAL A 14 48.99 18.47 -2.43
CA VAL A 14 47.67 19.02 -2.82
C VAL A 14 46.57 18.10 -2.28
N ILE A 15 46.53 17.97 -0.96
CA ILE A 15 45.32 17.57 -0.24
C ILE A 15 44.76 18.86 0.34
N LEU A 16 43.67 19.37 -0.22
CA LEU A 16 42.63 20.11 0.48
C LEU A 16 41.51 20.48 -0.50
N LEU A 17 40.27 20.22 -0.07
CA LEU A 17 38.98 20.48 -0.75
C LEU A 17 38.61 19.37 -1.75
N LEU A 18 37.70 18.44 -1.47
CA LEU A 18 36.38 18.63 -0.89
C LEU A 18 35.88 17.27 -0.36
N GLY A 19 35.97 17.07 0.96
CA GLY A 19 35.41 15.90 1.62
C GLY A 19 33.99 16.19 2.07
N THR A 20 33.01 15.67 1.35
CA THR A 20 31.65 15.39 1.85
C THR A 20 30.93 14.54 0.80
N LEU A 21 30.59 13.31 1.16
CA LEU A 21 29.35 12.58 0.83
C LEU A 21 29.56 11.08 1.08
N LEU A 22 29.72 10.74 2.35
CA LEU A 22 29.34 9.43 2.86
C LEU A 22 27.99 9.59 3.57
N ALA A 23 27.18 8.54 3.45
CA ALA A 23 25.94 8.24 4.19
C ALA A 23 24.64 8.87 3.66
N GLY A 24 23.79 7.98 3.13
CA GLY A 24 22.37 8.24 2.93
C GLY A 24 21.75 7.17 2.03
N CYS A 25 21.37 6.03 2.61
CA CYS A 25 20.43 5.10 1.99
C CYS A 25 19.22 5.88 1.48
N GLY A 26 18.79 5.59 0.25
CA GLY A 26 17.44 5.93 -0.19
C GLY A 26 16.45 5.14 0.65
N GLU A 27 16.07 5.68 1.80
CA GLU A 27 14.78 5.38 2.39
C GLU A 27 13.79 6.22 1.58
N GLU A 28 13.15 5.60 0.59
CA GLU A 28 11.94 6.15 0.00
C GLU A 28 10.99 6.39 1.17
N ALA A 29 10.78 7.66 1.51
CA ALA A 29 10.00 8.02 2.68
C ALA A 29 8.59 7.46 2.49
N LYS A 30 8.30 6.33 3.16
CA LYS A 30 6.93 5.85 3.35
C LYS A 30 6.12 7.04 3.86
N PRO A 31 5.09 7.50 3.12
CA PRO A 31 4.28 8.61 3.55
C PRO A 31 3.76 8.34 4.97
N PRO A 32 3.73 9.35 5.85
CA PRO A 32 3.25 9.16 7.21
C PRO A 32 1.82 8.63 7.15
N ALA A 33 1.56 7.49 7.80
CA ALA A 33 0.21 6.97 7.95
C ALA A 33 -0.51 7.79 9.04
N PRO A 34 -1.41 8.71 8.65
CA PRO A 34 -2.72 8.77 9.29
C PRO A 34 -3.90 9.07 8.33
N THR A 35 -3.72 9.01 7.01
CA THR A 35 -4.77 9.42 6.03
C THR A 35 -5.70 8.29 5.56
N VAL A 36 -5.47 7.06 6.01
CA VAL A 36 -6.09 5.86 5.42
C VAL A 36 -7.59 5.74 5.75
N PHE A 37 -8.01 6.25 6.90
CA PHE A 37 -9.40 6.21 7.38
C PHE A 37 -10.36 7.17 6.66
N THR A 38 -9.82 8.18 5.97
CA THR A 38 -10.62 9.18 5.25
C THR A 38 -10.69 8.91 3.74
N ALA A 39 -10.12 7.81 3.27
CA ALA A 39 -10.13 7.46 1.86
C ALA A 39 -11.56 7.23 1.36
N MET A 40 -11.81 7.63 0.11
CA MET A 40 -13.04 7.38 -0.62
C MET A 40 -12.72 6.92 -2.04
N PRO A 41 -13.53 6.04 -2.65
CA PRO A 41 -13.43 5.74 -4.08
C PRO A 41 -13.53 7.01 -4.92
N SER A 42 -12.78 7.08 -6.03
CA SER A 42 -12.85 8.22 -6.96
C SER A 42 -14.12 8.20 -7.81
N ASP A 43 -14.67 7.01 -8.10
CA ASP A 43 -15.98 6.89 -8.74
C ASP A 43 -17.09 7.28 -7.76
N ALA A 44 -17.96 8.19 -8.18
CA ALA A 44 -18.98 8.77 -7.31
C ALA A 44 -20.05 7.74 -6.89
N ALA A 45 -20.41 6.80 -7.77
CA ALA A 45 -21.40 5.77 -7.44
C ALA A 45 -20.82 4.78 -6.43
N LEU A 46 -19.59 4.33 -6.65
CA LEU A 46 -18.86 3.45 -5.75
C LEU A 46 -18.62 4.12 -4.39
N ALA A 47 -18.27 5.42 -4.39
CA ALA A 47 -18.08 6.20 -3.17
C ALA A 47 -19.36 6.27 -2.33
N GLN A 48 -20.52 6.44 -2.95
CA GLN A 48 -21.80 6.42 -2.25
C GLN A 48 -22.13 5.07 -1.63
N VAL A 49 -21.80 3.97 -2.31
CA VAL A 49 -21.98 2.62 -1.78
C VAL A 49 -21.05 2.39 -0.60
N TYR A 50 -19.76 2.71 -0.76
CA TYR A 50 -18.78 2.62 0.32
C TYR A 50 -19.24 3.40 1.56
N ASP A 51 -19.68 4.65 1.39
CA ASP A 51 -20.09 5.53 2.49
C ASP A 51 -21.28 4.98 3.28
N ARG A 52 -22.30 4.46 2.58
CA ARG A 52 -23.55 3.98 3.22
C ARG A 52 -23.45 2.57 3.79
N SER A 53 -22.49 1.78 3.32
CA SER A 53 -22.43 0.34 3.62
C SER A 53 -21.09 -0.04 4.27
N CYS A 54 -20.00 -0.04 3.51
CA CYS A 54 -18.73 -0.62 3.94
C CYS A 54 -18.01 0.23 5.00
N LYS A 55 -18.06 1.56 4.86
CA LYS A 55 -17.31 2.53 5.67
C LYS A 55 -17.65 2.46 7.16
N LEU A 56 -18.89 2.11 7.50
CA LEU A 56 -19.36 1.95 8.89
C LEU A 56 -18.42 1.06 9.71
N CYS A 57 -17.91 0.00 9.09
CA CYS A 57 -16.99 -0.95 9.74
C CYS A 57 -15.54 -0.75 9.26
N HIS A 58 -15.33 -0.57 7.96
CA HIS A 58 -13.99 -0.53 7.36
C HIS A 58 -13.27 0.82 7.48
N ALA A 59 -13.88 1.84 8.09
CA ALA A 59 -13.20 3.07 8.51
C ALA A 59 -13.22 3.27 10.04
N ASN A 60 -13.75 2.30 10.80
CA ASN A 60 -13.90 2.36 12.24
C ASN A 60 -12.95 1.38 12.94
N PRO A 61 -11.86 1.84 13.59
CA PRO A 61 -10.94 0.97 14.34
C PRO A 61 -11.62 0.11 15.42
N GLY A 62 -12.75 0.55 15.97
CA GLY A 62 -13.49 -0.18 17.00
C GLY A 62 -14.36 -1.32 16.47
N ALA A 63 -14.56 -1.43 15.16
CA ALA A 63 -15.43 -2.45 14.56
C ALA A 63 -14.75 -3.82 14.37
N GLY A 64 -13.42 -3.90 14.50
CA GLY A 64 -12.66 -5.14 14.28
C GLY A 64 -12.55 -5.59 12.81
N ALA A 65 -13.09 -4.82 11.87
CA ALA A 65 -12.96 -5.05 10.43
C ALA A 65 -11.57 -4.60 9.92
N PRO A 66 -11.04 -5.19 8.83
CA PRO A 66 -9.81 -4.71 8.22
C PRO A 66 -10.01 -3.29 7.71
N LEU A 67 -9.18 -2.37 8.19
CA LEU A 67 -9.34 -0.96 7.87
C LEU A 67 -9.01 -0.70 6.41
N THR A 68 -9.80 0.15 5.78
CA THR A 68 -9.57 0.63 4.40
C THR A 68 -8.14 1.14 4.31
N GLY A 69 -7.41 0.66 3.30
CA GLY A 69 -6.00 0.92 3.00
C GLY A 69 -4.98 0.40 4.01
N ASP A 70 -5.37 -0.34 5.05
CA ASP A 70 -4.42 -1.03 5.92
C ASP A 70 -3.83 -2.23 5.19
N THR A 71 -2.75 -1.98 4.46
CA THR A 71 -2.08 -3.01 3.65
C THR A 71 -1.64 -4.22 4.46
N ASN A 72 -1.33 -4.06 5.75
CA ASN A 72 -0.91 -5.17 6.60
C ASN A 72 -2.10 -6.05 6.99
N ALA A 73 -3.24 -5.45 7.31
CA ALA A 73 -4.47 -6.19 7.57
C ALA A 73 -5.02 -6.87 6.31
N TRP A 74 -4.85 -6.24 5.14
CA TRP A 74 -5.34 -6.77 3.86
C TRP A 74 -4.42 -7.80 3.21
N ALA A 75 -3.10 -7.76 3.41
CA ALA A 75 -2.17 -8.72 2.80
C ALA A 75 -2.55 -10.20 2.95
N PRO A 76 -2.84 -10.73 4.17
CA PRO A 76 -3.25 -12.14 4.32
C PRO A 76 -4.66 -12.44 3.78
N ARG A 77 -5.48 -11.42 3.54
CA ARG A 77 -6.82 -11.56 2.95
C ARG A 77 -6.74 -11.65 1.44
N VAL A 78 -5.99 -10.73 0.83
CA VAL A 78 -5.69 -10.70 -0.61
C VAL A 78 -5.02 -12.00 -1.05
N ALA A 79 -4.15 -12.58 -0.22
CA ALA A 79 -3.51 -13.87 -0.50
C ALA A 79 -4.49 -15.06 -0.66
N GLN A 80 -5.74 -14.92 -0.21
CA GLN A 80 -6.79 -15.94 -0.41
C GLN A 80 -7.43 -15.86 -1.80
N GLY A 81 -7.18 -14.79 -2.55
CA GLY A 81 -7.71 -14.57 -3.89
C GLY A 81 -9.03 -13.80 -3.91
N ALA A 82 -9.32 -13.18 -5.06
CA ALA A 82 -10.49 -12.32 -5.26
C ALA A 82 -11.81 -13.06 -5.04
N ASP A 83 -11.92 -14.29 -5.55
CA ASP A 83 -13.13 -15.11 -5.44
C ASP A 83 -13.52 -15.40 -3.98
N THR A 84 -12.53 -15.67 -3.12
CA THR A 84 -12.79 -15.92 -1.69
C THR A 84 -13.23 -14.64 -0.98
N LEU A 85 -12.61 -13.50 -1.31
CA LEU A 85 -13.02 -12.22 -0.73
C LEU A 85 -14.42 -11.80 -1.19
N LEU A 86 -14.75 -12.06 -2.45
CA LEU A 86 -16.08 -11.82 -3.01
C LEU A 86 -17.13 -12.71 -2.35
N ASP A 87 -16.87 -14.01 -2.23
CA ASP A 87 -17.72 -14.96 -1.52
C ASP A 87 -18.00 -14.49 -0.08
N HIS A 88 -16.96 -14.08 0.65
CA HIS A 88 -17.10 -13.55 2.00
C HIS A 88 -17.91 -12.25 2.06
N ALA A 89 -17.76 -11.36 1.06
CA ALA A 89 -18.55 -10.13 0.92
C ALA A 89 -20.04 -10.40 0.71
N ILE A 90 -20.36 -11.37 -0.13
CA ILE A 90 -21.74 -11.74 -0.48
C ILE A 90 -22.40 -12.51 0.66
N ASN A 91 -21.72 -13.54 1.17
CA ASN A 91 -22.29 -14.49 2.13
C ASN A 91 -22.12 -14.06 3.59
N GLY A 92 -21.30 -13.05 3.85
CA GLY A 92 -20.94 -12.63 5.20
C GLY A 92 -19.86 -13.53 5.79
N TYR A 93 -18.97 -12.95 6.60
CA TYR A 93 -17.83 -13.66 7.16
C TYR A 93 -17.30 -13.00 8.42
N ASN A 94 -17.06 -13.80 9.47
CA ASN A 94 -16.39 -13.38 10.71
C ASN A 94 -16.90 -12.04 11.31
N GLY A 95 -18.23 -11.91 11.41
CA GLY A 95 -18.88 -10.70 11.93
C GLY A 95 -19.24 -9.65 10.87
N MET A 96 -18.77 -9.79 9.63
CA MET A 96 -19.26 -8.99 8.50
C MET A 96 -20.65 -9.50 8.06
N PRO A 97 -21.68 -8.64 8.01
CA PRO A 97 -23.00 -9.03 7.54
C PRO A 97 -22.99 -9.48 6.07
N PRO A 98 -23.90 -10.39 5.66
CA PRO A 98 -24.10 -10.72 4.25
C PRO A 98 -24.32 -9.47 3.41
N MET A 99 -23.80 -9.50 2.19
CA MET A 99 -23.80 -8.39 1.24
C MET A 99 -23.12 -7.11 1.73
N GLY A 100 -22.39 -7.13 2.86
CA GLY A 100 -21.75 -5.93 3.41
C GLY A 100 -22.69 -4.74 3.62
N LEU A 101 -23.98 -4.99 3.90
CA LEU A 101 -25.07 -4.00 3.96
C LEU A 101 -25.41 -3.30 2.62
N CYS A 102 -25.01 -3.88 1.49
CA CYS A 102 -25.38 -3.44 0.15
C CYS A 102 -26.20 -4.53 -0.58
N MET A 103 -27.49 -4.61 -0.27
CA MET A 103 -28.39 -5.66 -0.83
C MET A 103 -28.63 -5.54 -2.35
N HIS A 104 -28.17 -4.46 -2.98
CA HIS A 104 -28.33 -4.20 -4.40
C HIS A 104 -26.99 -4.12 -5.14
N CYS A 105 -25.88 -4.48 -4.48
CA CYS A 105 -24.57 -4.46 -5.12
C CYS A 105 -24.41 -5.65 -6.07
N SER A 106 -23.83 -5.39 -7.24
CA SER A 106 -23.35 -6.45 -8.12
C SER A 106 -22.00 -6.99 -7.66
N GLU A 107 -21.59 -8.14 -8.20
CA GLU A 107 -20.28 -8.72 -7.93
C GLU A 107 -19.14 -7.77 -8.34
N GLU A 108 -19.29 -7.07 -9.46
CA GLU A 108 -18.31 -6.10 -9.93
C GLU A 108 -18.17 -4.92 -8.96
N GLN A 109 -19.28 -4.46 -8.36
CA GLN A 109 -19.24 -3.43 -7.33
C GLN A 109 -18.54 -3.92 -6.07
N PHE A 110 -18.77 -5.17 -5.65
CA PHE A 110 -18.04 -5.75 -4.52
C PHE A 110 -16.55 -5.87 -4.81
N LEU A 111 -16.15 -6.40 -5.97
CA LEU A 111 -14.75 -6.49 -6.35
C LEU A 111 -14.08 -5.12 -6.39
N ALA A 112 -14.76 -4.10 -6.91
CA ALA A 112 -14.25 -2.72 -6.92
C ALA A 112 -14.11 -2.13 -5.50
N LEU A 113 -15.05 -2.42 -4.59
CA LEU A 113 -14.97 -2.01 -3.17
C LEU A 113 -13.84 -2.74 -2.43
N ILE A 114 -13.68 -4.04 -2.66
CA ILE A 114 -12.59 -4.83 -2.07
C ILE A 114 -11.25 -4.32 -2.60
N ALA A 115 -11.15 -4.04 -3.90
CA ALA A 115 -9.97 -3.46 -4.54
C ALA A 115 -9.61 -2.13 -3.89
N PHE A 116 -10.58 -1.22 -3.78
CA PHE A 116 -10.42 0.06 -3.11
C PHE A 116 -9.96 -0.09 -1.65
N MET A 117 -10.64 -0.93 -0.87
CA MET A 117 -10.31 -1.10 0.56
C MET A 117 -8.97 -1.78 0.79
N SER A 118 -8.57 -2.71 -0.07
CA SER A 118 -7.30 -3.43 0.04
C SER A 118 -6.12 -2.71 -0.62
N GLY A 119 -6.38 -1.67 -1.42
CA GLY A 119 -5.38 -1.02 -2.27
C GLY A 119 -4.85 -1.94 -3.37
N GLN A 120 -5.61 -2.96 -3.77
CA GLN A 120 -5.25 -3.92 -4.81
C GLN A 120 -6.10 -3.74 -6.06
N HIS A 121 -5.61 -4.29 -7.17
CA HIS A 121 -6.38 -4.41 -8.40
C HIS A 121 -6.49 -5.91 -8.71
N PHE A 122 -7.72 -6.44 -8.66
CA PHE A 122 -8.00 -7.79 -9.10
C PHE A 122 -8.18 -7.78 -10.62
N GLN A 123 -7.54 -8.71 -11.31
CA GLN A 123 -7.56 -8.85 -12.77
C GLN A 123 -8.62 -9.84 -13.21
#